data_AF-A0A836WE67-F1
#
_entry.id   AF-A0A836WE67-F1
#
_cell.length_a   1.000
_cell.length_b   1.000
_cell.length_c   1.000
_cell.angle_alpha   90.00
_cell.angle_beta   90.00
_cell.angle_gamma   90.00
#
_symmetry.space_group_name_H-M   'P 1'
#
loop_
_entity.id
_entity.type
_entity.pdbx_description
1 polymer ?
#
loop_
_entity_poly.entity_id
_entity_poly.type
_entity_poly.pdbx_seq_one_letter_code
_entity_poly.pdbx_strand_id
1 'polypeptide(L)'
;MDDTVIATGSAIGMGQPQYYSMIMHHHHISYPHKGTATAGDVIVFGINGNGITPELIQKRLDKVSENSAVENMHQVGLHFWMEHDWFDKIAAQTYQVRIQRMPSVGTFSIPLSVRYFFGIAREGNYRSRQVDVKHNTQVAIADTQVAIFNYMTQSGMQGSYIEGSVLDQLFGTQRQPGISSSQLLMEAAEQGIPIYTITKDNVDAILPILNVSSEVISDIRHGTNTGKQAIIPQREIEHGNWKGSGYIIQDLITGEGVYLVEGGFNGGGHEVCFESVKPMSRPIAFTAAGQQQIAQAFTTFLSSYSSLVAELINSDFEGMSSEDAKERMTATFRLLESTITSIVAQAVATPAGCLRVNVNDIGAQTHFIRFERDEDTWEYEDGTAVNFTSD
;
A
#
# COMPACT_ATOMS: atom_id res chain seq x y z
N MET A 1 -18.71 17.62 -2.00
CA MET A 1 -17.50 17.34 -2.80
C MET A 1 -17.05 18.64 -3.42
N ASP A 2 -15.75 18.90 -3.47
CA ASP A 2 -15.18 20.20 -3.89
C ASP A 2 -15.76 21.39 -3.09
N ASP A 3 -15.37 21.48 -1.81
CA ASP A 3 -15.75 22.53 -0.85
C ASP A 3 -17.24 22.70 -0.53
N THR A 4 -18.09 21.88 -1.14
CA THR A 4 -19.50 21.80 -0.76
C THR A 4 -19.64 21.02 0.54
N VAL A 5 -20.08 21.72 1.60
CA VAL A 5 -20.42 21.13 2.88
C VAL A 5 -21.68 20.28 2.71
N ILE A 6 -21.54 18.96 2.87
CA ILE A 6 -22.64 18.00 2.73
C ILE A 6 -23.29 17.65 4.08
N ALA A 7 -22.59 17.90 5.19
CA ALA A 7 -23.08 17.66 6.54
C ALA A 7 -22.31 18.54 7.53
N THR A 8 -22.98 18.95 8.61
CA THR A 8 -22.36 19.60 9.78
C THR A 8 -22.92 18.97 11.05
N GLY A 9 -22.09 18.89 12.09
CA GLY A 9 -22.48 18.39 13.41
C GLY A 9 -22.49 19.49 14.45
N SER A 10 -22.93 19.17 15.67
CA SER A 10 -22.77 20.07 16.81
C SER A 10 -21.28 20.24 17.16
N ALA A 11 -20.92 21.41 17.68
CA ALA A 11 -19.58 21.62 18.20
C ALA A 11 -19.28 20.63 19.35
N ILE A 12 -18.10 20.03 19.31
CA ILE A 12 -17.59 19.11 20.32
C ILE A 12 -16.24 19.63 20.84
N GLY A 13 -15.86 19.20 22.05
CA GLY A 13 -14.57 19.59 22.63
C GLY A 13 -13.40 19.05 21.80
N MET A 14 -12.34 19.85 21.69
CA MET A 14 -11.06 19.43 21.08
C MET A 14 -10.57 18.13 21.73
N GLY A 15 -10.06 17.21 20.92
CA GLY A 15 -9.51 15.94 21.41
C GLY A 15 -10.54 14.85 21.70
N GLN A 16 -11.84 15.16 21.64
CA GLN A 16 -12.88 14.16 21.86
C GLN A 16 -12.92 13.15 20.71
N PRO A 17 -13.00 11.84 21.00
CA PRO A 17 -13.14 10.83 19.96
C PRO A 17 -14.48 10.97 19.25
N GLN A 18 -14.47 10.76 17.95
CA GLN A 18 -15.59 10.69 17.04
C GLN A 18 -15.49 9.38 16.27
N TYR A 19 -16.64 8.82 15.91
CA TYR A 19 -16.71 7.56 15.19
C TYR A 19 -17.40 7.80 13.86
N TYR A 20 -16.80 7.31 12.79
CA TYR A 20 -17.42 7.32 11.47
C TYR A 20 -17.59 5.90 10.96
N SER A 21 -18.63 5.72 10.14
CA SER A 21 -18.79 4.54 9.33
C SER A 21 -18.91 4.95 7.88
N MET A 22 -18.12 4.30 7.04
CA MET A 22 -18.14 4.41 5.60
C MET A 22 -18.63 3.09 5.05
N ILE A 23 -19.61 3.13 4.17
CA ILE A 23 -20.19 1.93 3.57
C ILE A 23 -19.96 2.03 2.07
N MET A 24 -19.17 1.11 1.52
CA MET A 24 -19.03 0.96 0.08
C MET A 24 -20.01 -0.07 -0.44
N HIS A 25 -20.73 0.26 -1.50
CA HIS A 25 -21.70 -0.60 -2.14
C HIS A 25 -21.17 -1.11 -3.47
N HIS A 26 -21.16 -2.44 -3.67
CA HIS A 26 -20.85 -3.08 -4.95
C HIS A 26 -21.83 -4.23 -5.20
N HIS A 27 -22.57 -4.20 -6.32
CA HIS A 27 -23.52 -5.23 -6.78
C HIS A 27 -24.13 -6.10 -5.65
N HIS A 28 -25.00 -5.47 -4.84
CA HIS A 28 -25.74 -6.06 -3.69
C HIS A 28 -24.94 -6.40 -2.42
N ILE A 29 -23.63 -6.20 -2.41
CA ILE A 29 -22.78 -6.38 -1.22
C ILE A 29 -22.39 -5.00 -0.67
N SER A 30 -22.43 -4.86 0.66
CA SER A 30 -22.03 -3.64 1.36
C SER A 30 -20.86 -3.94 2.27
N TYR A 31 -19.81 -3.13 2.17
CA TYR A 31 -18.60 -3.24 2.98
C TYR A 31 -18.57 -2.10 4.00
N PRO A 32 -19.01 -2.34 5.25
CA PRO A 32 -18.95 -1.33 6.29
C PRO A 32 -17.54 -1.24 6.85
N HIS A 33 -16.91 -0.09 6.67
CA HIS A 33 -15.66 0.29 7.31
C HIS A 33 -15.97 1.25 8.46
N LYS A 34 -15.38 0.99 9.63
CA LYS A 34 -15.48 1.88 10.79
C LYS A 34 -14.12 2.51 11.03
N GLY A 35 -14.13 3.73 11.53
CA GLY A 35 -12.92 4.39 11.98
C GLY A 35 -13.20 5.39 13.08
N THR A 36 -12.13 5.82 13.71
CA THR A 36 -12.13 6.83 14.76
C THR A 36 -11.46 8.09 14.22
N ALA A 37 -12.03 9.23 14.56
CA ALA A 37 -11.44 10.54 14.32
C ALA A 37 -11.35 11.26 15.66
N THR A 38 -10.34 12.10 15.85
CA THR A 38 -10.26 13.02 16.97
C THR A 38 -10.85 14.36 16.55
N ALA A 39 -11.61 15.01 17.43
CA ALA A 39 -12.10 16.36 17.19
C ALA A 39 -10.94 17.33 16.93
N GLY A 40 -10.78 17.74 15.67
CA GLY A 40 -9.67 18.55 15.17
C GLY A 40 -8.83 17.88 14.08
N ASP A 41 -9.00 16.58 13.84
CA ASP A 41 -8.35 15.89 12.72
C ASP A 41 -8.82 16.44 11.38
N VAL A 42 -7.89 16.45 10.42
CA VAL A 42 -8.24 16.55 9.00
C VAL A 42 -8.17 15.15 8.42
N ILE A 43 -9.27 14.65 7.86
CA ILE A 43 -9.33 13.33 7.25
C ILE A 43 -9.92 13.47 5.86
N VAL A 44 -9.17 13.01 4.85
CA VAL A 44 -9.62 12.91 3.47
C VAL A 44 -9.88 11.45 3.15
N PHE A 45 -11.08 11.15 2.67
CA PHE A 45 -11.42 9.84 2.13
C PHE A 45 -11.02 9.81 0.64
N GLY A 46 -9.89 9.18 0.35
CA GLY A 46 -9.41 9.02 -1.03
C GLY A 46 -10.00 7.76 -1.64
N ILE A 47 -10.88 7.93 -2.62
CA ILE A 47 -11.62 6.84 -3.26
C ILE A 47 -10.96 6.52 -4.61
N ASN A 48 -10.73 5.23 -4.87
CA ASN A 48 -10.32 4.71 -6.17
C ASN A 48 -11.45 3.84 -6.74
N GLY A 49 -12.16 4.36 -7.75
CA GLY A 49 -13.27 3.64 -8.36
C GLY A 49 -12.83 2.54 -9.33
N ASN A 50 -11.88 2.85 -10.21
CA ASN A 50 -11.39 1.94 -11.26
C ASN A 50 -10.06 2.43 -11.86
N GLY A 51 -9.12 2.82 -11.02
CA GLY A 51 -7.83 3.35 -11.42
C GLY A 51 -7.73 4.87 -11.28
N ILE A 52 -6.55 5.35 -10.84
CA ILE A 52 -6.17 6.77 -10.92
C ILE A 52 -5.09 6.95 -11.99
N THR A 53 -5.29 7.90 -12.92
CA THR A 53 -4.32 8.19 -13.99
C THR A 53 -3.60 9.52 -13.76
N PRO A 54 -2.38 9.72 -14.30
CA PRO A 54 -1.68 10.99 -14.22
C PRO A 54 -2.51 12.18 -14.74
N GLU A 55 -3.31 11.98 -15.80
CA GLU A 55 -4.18 13.02 -16.36
C GLU A 55 -5.28 13.43 -15.38
N LEU A 56 -5.80 12.50 -14.57
CA LEU A 56 -6.80 12.81 -13.55
C LEU A 56 -6.19 13.68 -12.44
N ILE A 57 -4.95 13.36 -12.04
CA ILE A 57 -4.20 14.15 -11.05
C ILE A 57 -3.92 15.55 -11.60
N GLN A 58 -3.42 15.65 -12.83
CA GLN A 58 -3.13 16.96 -13.43
C GLN A 58 -4.40 17.81 -13.55
N LYS A 59 -5.52 17.23 -14.01
CA LYS A 59 -6.82 17.91 -14.04
C LYS A 59 -7.26 18.41 -12.66
N ARG A 60 -6.94 17.68 -11.58
CA ARG A 60 -7.22 18.12 -10.22
C ARG A 60 -6.37 19.33 -9.84
N LEU A 61 -5.06 19.27 -10.09
CA LEU A 61 -4.13 20.36 -9.79
C LEU A 61 -4.44 21.64 -10.58
N ASP A 62 -4.86 21.51 -11.84
CA ASP A 62 -5.28 22.65 -12.68
C ASP A 62 -6.56 23.33 -12.14
N LYS A 63 -7.41 22.56 -11.44
CA LYS A 63 -8.71 23.03 -10.93
C LYS A 63 -8.64 23.55 -9.49
N VAL A 64 -7.84 22.90 -8.64
CA VAL A 64 -7.80 23.15 -7.19
C VAL A 64 -6.37 23.30 -6.76
N SER A 65 -6.07 24.46 -6.16
CA SER A 65 -4.73 24.70 -5.62
C SER A 65 -4.42 23.75 -4.47
N GLU A 66 -3.24 23.16 -4.56
CA GLU A 66 -2.60 22.29 -3.59
C GLU A 66 -2.22 22.98 -2.28
N ASN A 67 -2.47 24.28 -2.11
CA ASN A 67 -1.99 25.06 -0.96
C ASN A 67 -2.78 24.87 0.35
N SER A 68 -3.81 24.00 0.35
CA SER A 68 -4.59 23.67 1.55
C SER A 68 -4.18 22.32 2.13
N ALA A 69 -4.36 22.15 3.45
CA ALA A 69 -4.04 20.90 4.13
C ALA A 69 -4.93 19.73 3.67
N VAL A 70 -6.20 20.04 3.35
CA VAL A 70 -7.14 19.07 2.78
C VAL A 70 -6.70 18.66 1.38
N GLU A 71 -6.38 19.63 0.51
CA GLU A 71 -5.94 19.29 -0.85
C GLU A 71 -4.59 18.56 -0.84
N ASN A 72 -3.67 18.90 0.07
CA ASN A 72 -2.45 18.13 0.29
C ASN A 72 -2.76 16.64 0.51
N MET A 73 -3.64 16.30 1.44
CA MET A 73 -3.97 14.91 1.72
C MET A 73 -4.82 14.26 0.62
N HIS A 74 -5.58 15.05 -0.13
CA HIS A 74 -6.27 14.55 -1.32
C HIS A 74 -5.27 14.16 -2.42
N GLN A 75 -4.25 14.99 -2.67
CA GLN A 75 -3.16 14.66 -3.58
C GLN A 75 -2.42 13.40 -3.10
N VAL A 76 -2.12 13.26 -1.81
CA VAL A 76 -1.57 12.02 -1.25
C VAL A 76 -2.41 10.81 -1.65
N GLY A 77 -3.74 10.90 -1.50
CA GLY A 77 -4.63 9.81 -1.91
C GLY A 77 -4.59 9.50 -3.40
N LEU A 78 -4.60 10.52 -4.26
CA LEU A 78 -4.50 10.32 -5.70
C LEU A 78 -3.17 9.66 -6.11
N HIS A 79 -2.06 10.10 -5.52
CA HIS A 79 -0.73 9.55 -5.79
C HIS A 79 -0.57 8.14 -5.27
N PHE A 80 -1.02 7.88 -4.05
CA PHE A 80 -1.06 6.53 -3.47
C PHE A 80 -1.74 5.55 -4.44
N TRP A 81 -2.96 5.89 -4.88
CA TRP A 81 -3.72 5.02 -5.77
C TRP A 81 -3.09 4.84 -7.14
N MET A 82 -2.59 5.92 -7.74
CA MET A 82 -1.91 5.88 -9.04
C MET A 82 -0.68 4.96 -8.99
N GLU A 83 0.18 5.13 -7.98
CA GLU A 83 1.37 4.30 -7.79
C GLU A 83 0.99 2.85 -7.53
N HIS A 84 0.05 2.61 -6.62
CA HIS A 84 -0.43 1.27 -6.31
C HIS A 84 -0.96 0.56 -7.57
N ASP A 85 -1.83 1.20 -8.35
CA ASP A 85 -2.38 0.65 -9.58
C ASP A 85 -1.31 0.35 -10.64
N TRP A 86 -0.28 1.19 -10.72
CA TRP A 86 0.80 1.01 -11.65
C TRP A 86 1.68 -0.19 -11.27
N PHE A 87 2.07 -0.29 -10.00
CA PHE A 87 2.88 -1.42 -9.52
C PHE A 87 2.10 -2.72 -9.50
N ASP A 88 0.80 -2.70 -9.25
CA ASP A 88 -0.05 -3.89 -9.39
C ASP A 88 -0.05 -4.39 -10.83
N LYS A 89 -0.13 -3.52 -11.83
CA LYS A 89 -0.05 -3.92 -13.24
C LYS A 89 1.28 -4.57 -13.58
N ILE A 90 2.39 -4.04 -13.05
CA ILE A 90 3.73 -4.61 -13.26
C ILE A 90 3.80 -6.00 -12.60
N ALA A 91 3.42 -6.12 -11.33
CA ALA A 91 3.42 -7.39 -10.61
C ALA A 91 2.51 -8.43 -11.28
N ALA A 92 1.32 -8.01 -11.74
CA ALA A 92 0.38 -8.86 -12.44
C ALA A 92 0.98 -9.41 -13.76
N GLN A 93 1.68 -8.57 -14.53
CA GLN A 93 2.40 -9.02 -15.72
C GLN A 93 3.50 -10.04 -15.38
N THR A 94 4.29 -9.78 -14.34
CA THR A 94 5.38 -10.67 -13.89
C THR A 94 4.87 -12.06 -13.48
N TYR A 95 3.76 -12.11 -12.74
CA TYR A 95 3.18 -13.37 -12.27
C TYR A 95 2.11 -13.94 -13.21
N GLN A 96 1.92 -13.36 -14.40
CA GLN A 96 0.91 -13.77 -15.38
C GLN A 96 -0.52 -13.77 -14.82
N VAL A 97 -0.82 -12.82 -13.93
CA VAL A 97 -2.13 -12.59 -13.33
C VAL A 97 -2.88 -11.54 -14.13
N ARG A 98 -4.19 -11.73 -14.30
CA ARG A 98 -5.12 -10.70 -14.80
C ARG A 98 -5.81 -10.06 -13.62
N ILE A 99 -5.80 -8.73 -13.59
CA ILE A 99 -6.28 -7.96 -12.45
C ILE A 99 -7.32 -6.92 -12.88
N GLN A 100 -8.26 -6.64 -11.98
CA GLN A 100 -9.26 -5.60 -12.15
C GLN A 100 -9.46 -4.86 -10.81
N ARG A 101 -9.18 -3.56 -10.78
CA ARG A 101 -9.42 -2.70 -9.61
C ARG A 101 -10.91 -2.66 -9.30
N MET A 102 -11.25 -2.85 -8.03
CA MET A 102 -12.60 -2.68 -7.50
C MET A 102 -12.67 -1.39 -6.66
N PRO A 103 -13.87 -0.84 -6.40
CA PRO A 103 -14.04 0.34 -5.57
C PRO A 103 -13.31 0.20 -4.23
N SER A 104 -12.31 1.05 -4.05
CA SER A 104 -11.36 1.02 -2.95
C SER A 104 -11.32 2.39 -2.27
N VAL A 105 -10.95 2.41 -0.99
CA VAL A 105 -10.93 3.65 -0.21
C VAL A 105 -9.89 3.59 0.90
N GLY A 106 -9.23 4.73 1.08
CA GLY A 106 -8.27 4.98 2.15
C GLY A 106 -8.55 6.30 2.83
N THR A 107 -8.03 6.44 4.03
CA THR A 107 -8.04 7.68 4.80
C THR A 107 -6.66 8.30 4.82
N PHE A 108 -6.60 9.56 4.41
CA PHE A 108 -5.40 10.36 4.29
C PHE A 108 -5.55 11.53 5.25
N SER A 109 -4.82 11.51 6.35
CA SER A 109 -5.14 12.35 7.50
C SER A 109 -3.96 13.15 8.04
N ILE A 110 -4.31 14.23 8.75
CA ILE A 110 -3.41 15.04 9.56
C ILE A 110 -4.00 15.01 10.97
N PRO A 111 -3.60 14.04 11.82
CA PRO A 111 -4.17 13.89 13.14
C PRO A 111 -3.74 15.02 14.07
N LEU A 112 -4.65 15.46 14.94
CA LEU A 112 -4.39 16.43 15.99
C LEU A 112 -3.85 15.71 17.24
N SER A 113 -2.61 16.03 17.62
CA SER A 113 -2.06 15.62 18.91
C SER A 113 -2.56 16.55 20.02
N VAL A 114 -3.28 16.01 21.00
CA VAL A 114 -3.87 16.79 22.09
C VAL A 114 -3.19 16.49 23.43
N ARG A 115 -2.81 17.55 24.15
CA ARG A 115 -2.31 17.44 25.53
C ARG A 115 -3.40 17.76 26.53
N TYR A 116 -3.52 16.90 27.52
CA TYR A 116 -4.51 17.00 28.58
C TYR A 116 -3.88 17.40 29.91
N PHE A 117 -4.56 18.25 30.66
CA PHE A 117 -4.23 18.57 32.04
C PHE A 117 -5.46 18.35 32.91
N PHE A 118 -5.38 17.37 33.83
CA PHE A 118 -6.54 16.89 34.62
C PHE A 118 -7.76 16.52 33.75
N GLY A 119 -7.52 15.83 32.61
CA GLY A 119 -8.58 15.41 31.68
C GLY A 119 -9.16 16.53 30.80
N ILE A 120 -8.69 17.77 30.94
CA ILE A 120 -9.12 18.91 30.12
C ILE A 120 -8.09 19.11 29.01
N ALA A 121 -8.54 19.13 27.75
CA ALA A 121 -7.70 19.45 26.60
C ALA A 121 -7.16 20.88 26.73
N ARG A 122 -5.84 21.08 26.65
CA ARG A 122 -5.17 22.38 26.81
C ARG A 122 -4.48 22.85 25.54
N GLU A 123 -3.87 21.93 24.81
CA GLU A 123 -3.08 22.23 23.61
C GLU A 123 -3.40 21.19 22.54
N GLY A 124 -3.48 21.64 21.29
CA GLY A 124 -3.65 20.80 20.11
C GLY A 124 -2.62 21.20 19.07
N ASN A 125 -1.80 20.25 18.61
CA ASN A 125 -0.78 20.49 17.60
C ASN A 125 -0.78 19.36 16.57
N TYR A 126 -0.60 19.69 15.30
CA TYR A 126 -0.36 18.74 14.22
C TYR A 126 1.13 18.45 14.14
N ARG A 127 1.45 17.15 14.15
CA ARG A 127 2.84 16.64 14.23
C ARG A 127 3.12 15.51 13.23
N SER A 128 2.09 15.03 12.55
CA SER A 128 2.24 13.95 11.58
C SER A 128 1.22 14.03 10.44
N ARG A 129 1.51 13.29 9.38
CA ARG A 129 0.56 12.90 8.33
C ARG A 129 0.44 11.38 8.36
N GLN A 130 -0.73 10.86 8.04
CA GLN A 130 -1.00 9.43 8.07
C GLN A 130 -1.79 8.98 6.85
N VAL A 131 -1.49 7.78 6.38
CA VAL A 131 -2.21 7.06 5.35
C VAL A 131 -2.69 5.76 5.97
N ASP A 132 -3.97 5.46 5.83
CA ASP A 132 -4.56 4.23 6.32
C ASP A 132 -5.57 3.73 5.30
N VAL A 133 -5.19 2.70 4.55
CA VAL A 133 -6.02 2.14 3.49
C VAL A 133 -7.01 1.14 4.08
N LYS A 134 -8.27 1.58 4.21
CA LYS A 134 -9.35 0.80 4.81
C LYS A 134 -9.84 -0.36 3.95
N HIS A 135 -9.78 -0.19 2.62
CA HIS A 135 -10.24 -1.19 1.68
C HIS A 135 -9.50 -1.03 0.36
N ASN A 136 -8.69 -2.03 0.04
CA ASN A 136 -7.96 -2.11 -1.21
C ASN A 136 -8.35 -3.42 -1.88
N THR A 137 -9.31 -3.38 -2.78
CA THR A 137 -9.82 -4.58 -3.42
C THR A 137 -9.57 -4.60 -4.91
N GLN A 138 -9.28 -5.81 -5.37
CA GLN A 138 -9.05 -6.15 -6.75
C GLN A 138 -9.50 -7.58 -6.98
N VAL A 139 -9.97 -7.85 -8.19
CA VAL A 139 -10.18 -9.21 -8.66
C VAL A 139 -8.88 -9.64 -9.32
N ALA A 140 -8.34 -10.79 -8.91
CA ALA A 140 -7.14 -11.39 -9.48
C ALA A 140 -7.46 -12.80 -10.01
N ILE A 141 -7.06 -13.08 -11.25
CA ILE A 141 -7.31 -14.35 -11.93
C ILE A 141 -6.01 -14.82 -12.60
N ALA A 142 -5.65 -16.08 -12.40
CA ALA A 142 -4.51 -16.71 -13.05
C ALA A 142 -4.74 -18.21 -13.23
N ASP A 143 -3.89 -18.86 -14.02
CA ASP A 143 -3.96 -20.30 -14.28
C ASP A 143 -3.64 -21.14 -13.04
N THR A 144 -2.91 -20.58 -12.06
CA THR A 144 -2.51 -21.29 -10.84
C THR A 144 -2.76 -20.46 -9.59
N GLN A 145 -3.10 -21.13 -8.48
CA GLN A 145 -3.25 -20.49 -7.17
C GLN A 145 -1.94 -19.86 -6.68
N VAL A 146 -0.80 -20.47 -7.02
CA VAL A 146 0.53 -19.95 -6.65
C VAL A 146 0.80 -18.59 -7.31
N ALA A 147 0.39 -18.39 -8.56
CA ALA A 147 0.50 -17.10 -9.23
C ALA A 147 -0.32 -16.01 -8.51
N ILE A 148 -1.56 -16.35 -8.10
CA ILE A 148 -2.41 -15.44 -7.32
C ILE A 148 -1.75 -15.13 -5.96
N PHE A 149 -1.29 -16.15 -5.22
CA PHE A 149 -0.63 -15.98 -3.94
C PHE A 149 0.59 -15.04 -4.03
N ASN A 150 1.47 -15.28 -5.01
CA ASN A 150 2.68 -14.47 -5.20
C ASN A 150 2.33 -13.02 -5.55
N TYR A 151 1.34 -12.83 -6.44
CA TYR A 151 0.84 -11.52 -6.80
C TYR A 151 0.23 -10.77 -5.61
N MET A 152 -0.64 -11.42 -4.83
CA MET A 152 -1.29 -10.78 -3.67
C MET A 152 -0.28 -10.45 -2.57
N THR A 153 0.72 -11.31 -2.35
CA THR A 153 1.83 -11.04 -1.43
C THR A 153 2.62 -9.80 -1.88
N GLN A 154 3.00 -9.74 -3.17
CA GLN A 154 3.71 -8.60 -3.73
C GLN A 154 2.90 -7.31 -3.64
N SER A 155 1.63 -7.36 -4.05
CA SER A 155 0.71 -6.23 -4.06
C SER A 155 0.49 -5.66 -2.65
N GLY A 156 0.35 -6.53 -1.64
CA GLY A 156 0.24 -6.09 -0.25
C GLY A 156 1.54 -5.46 0.28
N MET A 157 2.70 -6.08 0.04
CA MET A 157 4.00 -5.57 0.49
C MET A 157 4.29 -4.19 -0.10
N GLN A 158 4.11 -4.03 -1.41
CA GLN A 158 4.32 -2.73 -2.05
C GLN A 158 3.24 -1.72 -1.64
N GLY A 159 1.98 -2.16 -1.49
CA GLY A 159 0.89 -1.29 -1.06
C GLY A 159 1.17 -0.67 0.31
N SER A 160 1.58 -1.49 1.28
CA SER A 160 1.97 -0.99 2.60
C SER A 160 3.18 -0.06 2.54
N TYR A 161 4.19 -0.37 1.72
CA TYR A 161 5.33 0.53 1.54
C TYR A 161 4.91 1.91 0.99
N ILE A 162 4.02 1.94 -0.01
CA ILE A 162 3.54 3.18 -0.65
C ILE A 162 2.79 4.05 0.36
N GLU A 163 2.07 3.48 1.34
CA GLU A 163 1.39 4.27 2.38
C GLU A 163 2.36 5.19 3.15
N GLY A 164 3.60 4.75 3.36
CA GLY A 164 4.67 5.58 3.93
C GLY A 164 5.37 6.43 2.88
N SER A 165 5.82 5.82 1.77
CA SER A 165 6.70 6.49 0.80
C SER A 165 6.00 7.63 0.04
N VAL A 166 4.69 7.55 -0.19
CA VAL A 166 3.94 8.63 -0.84
C VAL A 166 4.01 9.92 -0.04
N LEU A 167 4.07 9.82 1.29
CA LEU A 167 4.24 10.98 2.15
C LEU A 167 5.63 11.56 1.98
N ASP A 168 6.68 10.76 1.82
CA ASP A 168 8.04 11.26 1.56
C ASP A 168 8.18 11.91 0.19
N GLN A 169 7.59 11.32 -0.85
CA GLN A 169 7.68 11.85 -2.21
C GLN A 169 7.02 13.23 -2.33
N LEU A 170 5.86 13.43 -1.69
CA LEU A 170 5.14 14.71 -1.71
C LEU A 170 5.63 15.68 -0.62
N PHE A 171 6.01 15.11 0.52
CA PHE A 171 6.52 15.63 1.80
C PHE A 171 7.99 16.02 1.91
N GLY A 172 8.82 15.49 1.01
CA GLY A 172 10.22 15.26 1.33
C GLY A 172 10.38 14.29 2.52
N THR A 173 11.35 13.40 2.42
CA THR A 173 11.81 12.59 3.55
C THR A 173 12.22 13.51 4.70
N GLN A 174 11.77 13.20 5.92
CA GLN A 174 12.16 13.95 7.11
C GLN A 174 13.50 13.43 7.63
N ARG A 175 13.59 13.08 8.92
CA ARG A 175 14.79 12.42 9.46
C ARG A 175 14.89 10.95 9.06
N GLN A 176 13.76 10.31 8.83
CA GLN A 176 13.64 8.92 8.42
C GLN A 176 12.55 8.80 7.34
N PRO A 177 12.55 7.69 6.57
CA PRO A 177 11.46 7.37 5.65
C PRO A 177 10.08 7.35 6.33
N GLY A 178 9.01 7.40 5.56
CA GLY A 178 7.67 7.18 6.06
C GLY A 178 7.55 5.79 6.71
N ILE A 179 6.96 5.74 7.90
CA ILE A 179 6.70 4.51 8.64
C ILE A 179 5.65 3.70 7.88
N SER A 180 5.89 2.41 7.67
CA SER A 180 4.89 1.43 7.22
C SER A 180 5.30 0.03 7.64
N SER A 181 4.38 -0.93 7.66
CA SER A 181 4.70 -2.32 8.03
C SER A 181 5.83 -2.90 7.17
N SER A 182 5.76 -2.69 5.85
CA SER A 182 6.80 -3.11 4.91
C SER A 182 8.12 -2.40 5.16
N GLN A 183 8.11 -1.08 5.38
CA GLN A 183 9.33 -0.31 5.69
C GLN A 183 10.01 -0.85 6.95
N LEU A 184 9.25 -1.07 8.02
CA LEU A 184 9.78 -1.56 9.29
C LEU A 184 10.31 -3.00 9.19
N LEU A 185 9.64 -3.87 8.41
CA LEU A 185 10.15 -5.22 8.15
C LEU A 185 11.47 -5.21 7.38
N MET A 186 11.58 -4.35 6.36
CA MET A 186 12.82 -4.18 5.60
C MET A 186 13.94 -3.61 6.47
N GLU A 187 13.66 -2.59 7.30
CA GLU A 187 14.64 -2.04 8.25
C GLU A 187 15.10 -3.06 9.29
N ALA A 188 14.19 -3.90 9.79
CA ALA A 188 14.54 -4.97 10.71
C ALA A 188 15.50 -5.98 10.07
N ALA A 189 15.24 -6.39 8.82
CA ALA A 189 16.12 -7.27 8.06
C ALA A 189 17.49 -6.61 7.80
N GLU A 190 17.53 -5.33 7.43
CA GLU A 190 18.79 -4.58 7.26
C GLU A 190 19.63 -4.48 8.55
N GLN A 191 18.96 -4.39 9.70
CA GLN A 191 19.60 -4.40 11.02
C GLN A 191 20.03 -5.79 11.49
N GLY A 192 19.76 -6.85 10.71
CA GLY A 192 20.03 -8.24 11.09
C GLY A 192 19.16 -8.72 12.26
N ILE A 193 17.98 -8.12 12.44
CA ILE A 193 16.99 -8.59 13.41
C ILE A 193 16.26 -9.77 12.77
N PRO A 194 16.24 -10.96 13.40
CA PRO A 194 15.56 -12.12 12.83
C PRO A 194 14.09 -11.83 12.55
N ILE A 195 13.61 -12.21 11.36
CA ILE A 195 12.19 -12.14 11.00
C ILE A 195 11.61 -13.55 11.07
N TYR A 196 10.45 -13.71 11.70
CA TYR A 196 9.79 -15.00 11.88
C TYR A 196 8.52 -15.10 11.05
N THR A 197 8.36 -16.23 10.38
CA THR A 197 7.07 -16.73 9.87
C THR A 197 6.42 -17.60 10.94
N ILE A 198 5.27 -17.17 11.45
CA ILE A 198 4.57 -17.81 12.56
C ILE A 198 3.24 -18.38 12.06
N THR A 199 3.06 -19.68 12.19
CA THR A 199 1.82 -20.39 11.87
C THR A 199 1.26 -21.02 13.13
N LYS A 200 0.10 -21.68 13.03
CA LYS A 200 -0.47 -22.46 14.12
C LYS A 200 0.50 -23.53 14.67
N ASP A 201 1.42 -24.02 13.85
CA ASP A 201 2.29 -25.15 14.20
C ASP A 201 3.48 -24.73 15.08
N ASN A 202 3.93 -23.47 14.97
CA ASN A 202 5.12 -22.98 15.67
C ASN A 202 4.84 -21.81 16.63
N VAL A 203 3.60 -21.30 16.68
CA VAL A 203 3.23 -20.12 17.48
C VAL A 203 3.62 -20.22 18.95
N ASP A 204 3.42 -21.37 19.60
CA ASP A 204 3.73 -21.52 21.02
C ASP A 204 5.25 -21.60 21.29
N ALA A 205 6.05 -21.94 20.28
CA ALA A 205 7.50 -21.93 20.37
C ALA A 205 8.11 -20.54 20.11
N ILE A 206 7.52 -19.77 19.19
CA ILE A 206 8.07 -18.47 18.77
C ILE A 206 7.58 -17.32 19.65
N LEU A 207 6.31 -17.30 20.07
CA LEU A 207 5.79 -16.16 20.84
C LEU A 207 6.58 -15.83 22.13
N PRO A 208 7.11 -16.80 22.90
CA PRO A 208 7.91 -16.50 24.10
C PRO A 208 9.25 -15.81 23.82
N ILE A 209 9.79 -15.89 22.60
CA ILE A 209 11.06 -15.28 22.23
C ILE A 209 10.90 -13.91 21.56
N LEU A 210 9.66 -13.51 21.23
CA LEU A 210 9.40 -12.19 20.69
C LEU A 210 9.44 -11.11 21.79
N ASN A 211 10.14 -10.02 21.54
CA ASN A 211 10.18 -8.83 22.39
C ASN A 211 9.37 -7.70 21.75
N VAL A 212 8.05 -7.88 21.74
CA VAL A 212 7.06 -6.98 21.15
C VAL A 212 5.88 -6.77 22.12
N SER A 213 5.05 -5.78 21.87
CA SER A 213 3.90 -5.49 22.74
C SER A 213 2.89 -6.63 22.84
N SER A 214 2.11 -6.63 23.94
CA SER A 214 1.05 -7.63 24.14
C SER A 214 -0.09 -7.54 23.13
N GLU A 215 -0.30 -6.35 22.54
CA GLU A 215 -1.26 -6.14 21.44
C GLU A 215 -0.87 -6.99 20.23
N VAL A 216 0.38 -6.87 19.79
CA VAL A 216 0.93 -7.62 18.66
C VAL A 216 0.90 -9.13 18.92
N ILE A 217 1.24 -9.57 20.15
CA ILE A 217 1.13 -10.99 20.54
C ILE A 217 -0.31 -11.49 20.43
N SER A 218 -1.30 -10.68 20.82
CA SER A 218 -2.72 -11.03 20.70
C SER A 218 -3.14 -11.17 19.24
N ASP A 219 -2.71 -10.25 18.38
CA ASP A 219 -3.04 -10.27 16.95
C ASP A 219 -2.43 -11.47 16.24
N ILE A 220 -1.18 -11.83 16.55
CA ILE A 220 -0.54 -13.05 16.03
C ILE A 220 -1.32 -14.30 16.48
N ARG A 221 -1.69 -14.40 17.76
CA ARG A 221 -2.48 -15.53 18.25
C ARG A 221 -3.84 -15.61 17.56
N HIS A 222 -4.50 -14.49 17.33
CA HIS A 222 -5.77 -14.48 16.62
C HIS A 222 -5.60 -14.93 15.16
N GLY A 223 -4.65 -14.34 14.44
CA GLY A 223 -4.33 -14.68 13.06
C GLY A 223 -4.04 -16.17 12.88
N THR A 224 -3.07 -16.70 13.62
CA THR A 224 -2.67 -18.12 13.57
C THR A 224 -3.81 -19.08 13.94
N ASN A 225 -4.65 -18.73 14.92
CA ASN A 225 -5.82 -19.54 15.25
C ASN A 225 -6.88 -19.59 14.14
N THR A 226 -6.92 -18.58 13.25
CA THR A 226 -7.77 -18.55 12.07
C THR A 226 -7.13 -19.16 10.81
N GLY A 227 -6.00 -19.87 10.96
CA GLY A 227 -5.32 -20.54 9.85
C GLY A 227 -4.47 -19.62 8.97
N LYS A 228 -4.16 -18.40 9.46
CA LYS A 228 -3.27 -17.46 8.79
C LYS A 228 -1.83 -17.60 9.32
N GLN A 229 -0.87 -17.05 8.60
CA GLN A 229 0.49 -16.86 9.10
C GLN A 229 0.72 -15.41 9.57
N ALA A 230 1.67 -15.22 10.47
CA ALA A 230 2.18 -13.90 10.83
C ALA A 230 3.64 -13.77 10.38
N ILE A 231 4.03 -12.59 9.89
CA ILE A 231 5.42 -12.26 9.56
C ILE A 231 5.83 -11.06 10.42
N ILE A 232 6.84 -11.22 11.28
CA ILE A 232 7.18 -10.22 12.29
C ILE A 232 8.68 -10.26 12.66
N PRO A 233 9.34 -9.12 12.93
CA PRO A 233 10.67 -9.12 13.54
C PRO A 233 10.66 -9.68 14.97
N GLN A 234 11.79 -10.24 15.41
CA GLN A 234 11.96 -10.78 16.76
C GLN A 234 11.67 -9.75 17.86
N ARG A 235 11.88 -8.46 17.58
CA ARG A 235 11.73 -7.38 18.55
C ARG A 235 11.29 -6.10 17.87
N GLU A 236 10.76 -5.19 18.67
CA GLU A 236 10.52 -3.80 18.25
C GLU A 236 11.80 -3.15 17.72
N ILE A 237 11.63 -2.30 16.72
CA ILE A 237 12.69 -1.51 16.10
C ILE A 237 12.55 -0.04 16.45
N GLU A 238 13.68 0.67 16.43
CA GLU A 238 13.73 2.12 16.58
C GLU A 238 13.74 2.75 15.18
N HIS A 239 12.73 3.55 14.88
CA HIS A 239 12.59 4.28 13.64
C HIS A 239 12.47 5.78 13.96
N GLY A 240 13.60 6.48 13.98
CA GLY A 240 13.64 7.88 14.38
C GLY A 240 13.27 8.04 15.85
N ASN A 241 12.14 8.71 16.13
CA ASN A 241 11.61 8.84 17.51
C ASN A 241 10.53 7.80 17.84
N TRP A 242 10.11 7.02 16.85
CA TRP A 242 9.10 5.99 17.01
C TRP A 242 9.77 4.65 17.35
N LYS A 243 9.11 3.86 18.18
CA LYS A 243 9.55 2.51 18.53
C LYS A 243 8.33 1.57 18.49
N GLY A 244 8.47 0.45 17.83
CA GLY A 244 7.42 -0.56 17.72
C GLY A 244 7.76 -1.60 16.65
N SER A 245 6.78 -2.39 16.25
CA SER A 245 6.94 -3.42 15.22
C SER A 245 5.98 -3.19 14.05
N GLY A 246 6.48 -3.34 12.82
CA GLY A 246 5.65 -3.60 11.64
C GLY A 246 5.53 -5.11 11.43
N TYR A 247 4.32 -5.59 11.14
CA TYR A 247 4.05 -7.01 10.98
C TYR A 247 2.88 -7.28 10.05
N ILE A 248 2.78 -8.51 9.57
CA ILE A 248 1.77 -8.93 8.59
C ILE A 248 1.01 -10.11 9.16
N ILE A 249 -0.31 -10.13 8.97
CA ILE A 249 -1.14 -11.33 9.13
C ILE A 249 -1.69 -11.71 7.76
N GLN A 250 -1.31 -12.87 7.24
CA GLN A 250 -1.52 -13.25 5.85
C GLN A 250 -2.23 -14.61 5.71
N ASP A 251 -3.17 -14.69 4.77
CA ASP A 251 -3.78 -15.94 4.36
C ASP A 251 -2.79 -16.81 3.56
N LEU A 252 -2.63 -18.06 4.00
CA LEU A 252 -1.67 -19.03 3.44
C LEU A 252 -2.06 -19.56 2.05
N ILE A 253 -3.29 -19.33 1.61
CA ILE A 253 -3.83 -19.84 0.34
C ILE A 253 -3.94 -18.70 -0.67
N THR A 254 -4.54 -17.58 -0.27
CA THR A 254 -4.82 -16.46 -1.20
C THR A 254 -3.67 -15.46 -1.28
N GLY A 255 -2.80 -15.40 -0.26
CA GLY A 255 -1.74 -14.39 -0.15
C GLY A 255 -2.26 -13.01 0.30
N GLU A 256 -3.56 -12.87 0.54
CA GLU A 256 -4.15 -11.66 1.11
C GLU A 256 -3.64 -11.44 2.53
N GLY A 257 -3.24 -10.20 2.85
CA GLY A 257 -2.71 -9.88 4.17
C GLY A 257 -3.18 -8.53 4.67
N VAL A 258 -3.20 -8.41 5.99
CA VAL A 258 -3.27 -7.12 6.69
C VAL A 258 -1.88 -6.74 7.15
N TYR A 259 -1.51 -5.49 6.91
CA TYR A 259 -0.18 -4.93 7.17
C TYR A 259 -0.34 -3.94 8.32
N LEU A 260 0.22 -4.29 9.47
CA LEU A 260 -0.06 -3.65 10.75
C LEU A 260 1.21 -3.02 11.34
N VAL A 261 1.06 -1.82 11.88
CA VAL A 261 2.09 -1.11 12.64
C VAL A 261 1.61 -0.99 14.09
N GLU A 262 2.48 -1.37 15.03
CA GLU A 262 2.18 -1.33 16.46
C GLU A 262 1.68 0.06 16.91
N GLY A 263 0.74 0.07 17.87
CA GLY A 263 0.07 1.29 18.33
C GLY A 263 -1.23 1.60 17.60
N GLY A 264 -1.82 0.59 16.93
CA GLY A 264 -3.10 0.69 16.22
C GLY A 264 -3.03 1.41 14.87
N PHE A 265 -1.83 1.56 14.30
CA PHE A 265 -1.66 2.14 12.98
C PHE A 265 -1.82 1.07 11.90
N ASN A 266 -2.86 1.18 11.08
CA ASN A 266 -3.02 0.34 9.89
C ASN A 266 -2.51 1.14 8.68
N GLY A 267 -1.20 1.16 8.49
CA GLY A 267 -0.62 1.62 7.24
C GLY A 267 0.61 2.50 7.38
N GLY A 268 0.51 3.75 6.94
CA GLY A 268 1.61 4.68 6.71
C GLY A 268 1.62 5.91 7.63
N GLY A 269 2.79 6.36 8.06
CA GLY A 269 2.96 7.55 8.90
C GLY A 269 4.17 8.39 8.55
N HIS A 270 4.06 9.71 8.73
CA HIS A 270 5.15 10.66 8.54
C HIS A 270 5.19 11.64 9.70
N GLU A 271 6.11 11.45 10.63
CA GLU A 271 6.35 12.41 11.71
C GLU A 271 7.17 13.60 11.21
N VAL A 272 6.70 14.82 11.49
CA VAL A 272 7.42 16.04 11.12
C VAL A 272 8.23 16.61 12.30
N CYS A 273 9.32 17.30 11.98
CA CYS A 273 10.20 17.89 12.99
C CYS A 273 9.70 19.21 13.59
N PHE A 274 8.52 19.68 13.22
CA PHE A 274 7.93 20.92 13.71
C PHE A 274 6.48 20.70 14.16
N GLU A 275 6.05 21.50 15.12
CA GLU A 275 4.65 21.48 15.58
C GLU A 275 3.87 22.60 14.90
N SER A 276 2.66 22.31 14.43
CA SER A 276 1.76 23.31 13.84
C SER A 276 0.45 23.40 14.61
N VAL A 277 -0.01 24.61 14.89
CA VAL A 277 -1.33 24.87 15.51
C VAL A 277 -2.48 24.88 14.48
N LYS A 278 -2.15 24.77 13.19
CA LYS A 278 -3.10 24.65 12.08
C LYS A 278 -2.82 23.38 11.28
N PRO A 279 -3.83 22.78 10.61
CA PRO A 279 -3.58 21.67 9.70
C PRO A 279 -2.44 22.00 8.74
N MET A 280 -1.49 21.08 8.62
CA MET A 280 -0.26 21.33 7.87
C MET A 280 -0.55 21.39 6.37
N SER A 281 -0.22 22.51 5.74
CA SER A 281 -0.23 22.65 4.29
C SER A 281 1.11 23.13 3.77
N ARG A 282 1.48 22.66 2.58
CA ARG A 282 2.61 23.17 1.82
C ARG A 282 2.36 22.97 0.33
N PRO A 283 2.95 23.81 -0.54
CA PRO A 283 2.93 23.54 -1.97
C PRO A 283 3.52 22.16 -2.27
N ILE A 284 2.83 21.38 -3.09
CA ILE A 284 3.32 20.10 -3.63
C ILE A 284 3.78 20.41 -5.06
N ALA A 285 5.08 20.52 -5.27
CA ALA A 285 5.61 20.78 -6.62
C ALA A 285 5.84 19.44 -7.33
N PHE A 286 4.94 19.06 -8.26
CA PHE A 286 5.17 17.97 -9.21
C PHE A 286 6.16 18.37 -10.29
N THR A 287 7.40 18.56 -9.87
CA THR A 287 8.53 18.78 -10.78
C THR A 287 8.98 17.44 -11.35
N ALA A 288 9.76 17.46 -12.43
CA ALA A 288 10.45 16.27 -12.92
C ALA A 288 11.29 15.58 -11.81
N ALA A 289 11.76 16.33 -10.80
CA ALA A 289 12.44 15.78 -9.63
C ALA A 289 11.49 14.96 -8.72
N GLY A 290 10.21 15.34 -8.59
CA GLY A 290 9.21 14.56 -7.86
C GLY A 290 8.90 13.21 -8.53
N GLN A 291 8.90 13.17 -9.87
CA GLN A 291 8.76 11.91 -10.62
C GLN A 291 9.96 10.98 -10.45
N GLN A 292 11.18 11.54 -10.41
CA GLN A 292 12.37 10.77 -10.08
C GLN A 292 12.32 10.20 -8.65
N GLN A 293 11.70 10.91 -7.70
CA GLN A 293 11.54 10.40 -6.33
C GLN A 293 10.59 9.21 -6.24
N ILE A 294 9.48 9.20 -6.98
CA ILE A 294 8.58 8.03 -7.05
C ILE A 294 9.33 6.80 -7.54
N ALA A 295 10.08 6.95 -8.64
CA ALA A 295 10.87 5.88 -9.19
C ALA A 295 11.96 5.38 -8.24
N GLN A 296 12.71 6.31 -7.63
CA GLN A 296 13.76 5.98 -6.65
C GLN A 296 13.17 5.26 -5.45
N ALA A 297 12.04 5.73 -4.91
CA ALA A 297 11.37 5.09 -3.79
C ALA A 297 11.01 3.64 -4.12
N PHE A 298 10.54 3.36 -5.34
CA PHE A 298 10.20 1.99 -5.71
C PHE A 298 11.42 1.11 -6.00
N THR A 299 12.48 1.65 -6.62
CA THR A 299 13.74 0.93 -6.77
C THR A 299 14.33 0.57 -5.40
N THR A 300 14.32 1.50 -4.45
CA THR A 300 14.73 1.24 -3.06
C THR A 300 13.85 0.19 -2.39
N PHE A 301 12.54 0.23 -2.61
CA PHE A 301 11.64 -0.82 -2.12
C PHE A 301 12.02 -2.18 -2.67
N LEU A 302 12.20 -2.33 -3.98
CA LEU A 302 12.50 -3.64 -4.56
C LEU A 302 13.83 -4.21 -4.09
N SER A 303 14.87 -3.38 -3.97
CA SER A 303 16.17 -3.85 -3.48
C SER A 303 16.11 -4.27 -2.01
N SER A 304 15.44 -3.49 -1.16
CA SER A 304 15.26 -3.78 0.27
C SER A 304 14.35 -4.99 0.48
N TYR A 305 13.28 -5.08 -0.31
CA TYR A 305 12.35 -6.20 -0.26
C TYR A 305 13.00 -7.50 -0.73
N SER A 306 13.87 -7.45 -1.74
CA SER A 306 14.65 -8.63 -2.15
C SER A 306 15.55 -9.16 -1.02
N SER A 307 16.07 -8.26 -0.17
CA SER A 307 16.89 -8.61 0.99
C SER A 307 16.05 -9.22 2.11
N LEU A 308 14.88 -8.63 2.39
CA LEU A 308 13.90 -9.21 3.34
C LEU A 308 13.48 -10.62 2.91
N VAL A 309 13.19 -10.80 1.61
CA VAL A 309 12.82 -12.11 1.08
C VAL A 309 13.94 -13.12 1.26
N ALA A 310 15.20 -12.74 1.02
CA ALA A 310 16.34 -13.60 1.26
C ALA A 310 16.44 -14.02 2.74
N GLU A 311 16.13 -13.11 3.68
CA GLU A 311 16.12 -13.39 5.12
C GLU A 311 14.99 -14.36 5.51
N LEU A 312 13.76 -14.13 5.07
CA LEU A 312 12.62 -15.03 5.33
C LEU A 312 12.86 -16.43 4.77
N ILE A 313 13.48 -16.49 3.61
CA ILE A 313 13.93 -17.73 3.00
C ILE A 313 15.08 -18.38 3.79
N ASN A 314 15.88 -17.64 4.55
CA ASN A 314 16.91 -18.25 5.39
C ASN A 314 16.34 -18.73 6.72
N SER A 315 15.33 -18.05 7.27
CA SER A 315 14.67 -18.44 8.53
C SER A 315 13.81 -19.70 8.42
N ASP A 316 13.16 -19.94 7.29
CA ASP A 316 12.26 -21.10 7.11
C ASP A 316 12.96 -22.40 6.65
N PHE A 317 14.29 -22.38 6.47
CA PHE A 317 15.04 -23.46 5.79
C PHE A 317 15.85 -24.39 6.71
N GLU A 318 15.42 -24.61 7.96
CA GLU A 318 15.73 -25.88 8.65
C GLU A 318 14.98 -27.09 8.04
N GLY A 319 14.15 -26.91 6.99
CA GLY A 319 13.37 -28.01 6.38
C GLY A 319 12.98 -27.95 4.90
N MET A 320 13.28 -26.91 4.12
CA MET A 320 12.98 -26.87 2.67
C MET A 320 14.21 -27.17 1.81
N SER A 321 14.07 -28.06 0.83
CA SER A 321 15.19 -28.70 0.14
C SER A 321 15.55 -28.15 -1.25
N SER A 322 15.26 -26.89 -1.61
CA SER A 322 15.79 -26.38 -2.88
C SER A 322 16.29 -24.94 -2.84
N GLU A 323 17.60 -24.81 -3.07
CA GLU A 323 18.28 -23.59 -3.47
C GLU A 323 17.58 -22.91 -4.67
N ASP A 324 16.95 -23.72 -5.54
CA ASP A 324 16.15 -23.30 -6.70
C ASP A 324 14.98 -22.35 -6.38
N ALA A 325 14.26 -22.53 -5.26
CA ALA A 325 13.14 -21.66 -4.90
C ALA A 325 13.63 -20.26 -4.50
N LYS A 326 14.75 -20.23 -3.77
CA LYS A 326 15.47 -18.99 -3.39
C LYS A 326 15.97 -18.25 -4.62
N GLU A 327 16.59 -18.99 -5.54
CA GLU A 327 17.17 -18.44 -6.76
C GLU A 327 16.08 -17.90 -7.70
N ARG A 328 14.96 -18.62 -7.87
CA ARG A 328 13.83 -18.18 -8.70
C ARG A 328 13.19 -16.90 -8.17
N MET A 329 12.91 -16.82 -6.88
CA MET A 329 12.27 -15.65 -6.29
C MET A 329 13.19 -14.42 -6.34
N THR A 330 14.48 -14.62 -6.05
CA THR A 330 15.51 -13.58 -6.21
C THR A 330 15.63 -13.11 -7.68
N ALA A 331 15.62 -14.04 -8.63
CA ALA A 331 15.66 -13.72 -10.06
C ALA A 331 14.42 -12.92 -10.52
N THR A 332 13.23 -13.25 -10.00
CA THR A 332 12.00 -12.50 -10.26
C THR A 332 12.09 -11.07 -9.73
N PHE A 333 12.61 -10.85 -8.52
CA PHE A 333 12.80 -9.50 -7.97
C PHE A 333 13.79 -8.66 -8.77
N ARG A 334 14.91 -9.27 -9.19
CA ARG A 334 15.89 -8.59 -10.05
C ARG A 334 15.29 -8.23 -11.41
N LEU A 335 14.45 -9.10 -11.98
CA LEU A 335 13.75 -8.80 -13.22
C LEU A 335 12.82 -7.59 -13.04
N LEU A 336 11.98 -7.59 -12.00
CA LEU A 336 11.11 -6.47 -11.64
C LEU A 336 11.89 -5.16 -11.50
N GLU A 337 13.00 -5.18 -10.75
CA GLU A 337 13.86 -4.02 -10.54
C GLU A 337 14.42 -3.48 -11.86
N SER A 338 14.90 -4.38 -12.73
CA SER A 338 15.43 -4.00 -14.05
C SER A 338 14.34 -3.42 -14.96
N THR A 339 13.14 -4.00 -14.94
CA THR A 339 11.99 -3.53 -15.72
C THR A 339 11.57 -2.14 -15.28
N ILE A 340 11.45 -1.89 -13.98
CA ILE A 340 11.10 -0.57 -13.46
C ILE A 340 12.17 0.47 -13.75
N THR A 341 13.45 0.13 -13.55
CA THR A 341 14.56 1.02 -13.89
C THR A 341 14.53 1.41 -15.37
N SER A 342 14.24 0.45 -16.27
CA SER A 342 14.09 0.70 -17.70
C SER A 342 12.89 1.60 -18.01
N ILE A 343 11.73 1.32 -17.42
CA ILE A 343 10.51 2.12 -17.64
C ILE A 343 10.72 3.56 -17.17
N VAL A 344 11.32 3.75 -16.00
CA VAL A 344 11.63 5.08 -15.45
C VAL A 344 12.63 5.82 -16.33
N ALA A 345 13.67 5.13 -16.82
CA ALA A 345 14.66 5.71 -17.72
C ALA A 345 14.03 6.14 -19.06
N GLN A 346 12.95 5.50 -19.49
CA GLN A 346 12.18 5.86 -20.70
C GLN A 346 11.15 6.96 -20.43
N ALA A 347 10.69 7.11 -19.18
CA ALA A 347 9.68 8.10 -18.78
C ALA A 347 10.21 9.55 -18.67
N VAL A 348 11.27 9.90 -19.41
CA VAL A 348 11.85 11.25 -19.40
C VAL A 348 10.81 12.28 -19.79
N ALA A 349 10.71 13.31 -18.95
CA ALA A 349 9.72 14.38 -18.93
C ALA A 349 9.23 14.83 -20.32
N THR A 350 7.93 14.67 -20.56
CA THR A 350 7.26 15.50 -21.56
C THR A 350 7.25 16.95 -21.06
N PRO A 351 7.20 17.97 -21.94
CA PRO A 351 7.13 19.39 -21.54
C PRO A 351 5.97 19.74 -20.60
N ALA A 352 4.99 18.84 -20.44
CA ALA A 352 3.84 18.97 -19.55
C ALA A 352 4.04 18.36 -18.16
N GLY A 353 5.24 17.88 -17.80
CA GLY A 353 5.52 17.36 -16.46
C GLY A 353 4.76 16.08 -16.09
N CYS A 354 4.14 15.38 -17.04
CA CYS A 354 3.45 14.10 -16.82
C CYS A 354 4.28 12.92 -17.34
N LEU A 355 4.29 11.84 -16.56
CA LEU A 355 4.87 10.54 -16.88
C LEU A 355 3.99 9.86 -17.95
N ARG A 356 4.47 9.74 -19.20
CA ARG A 356 3.85 8.88 -20.21
C ARG A 356 4.64 7.58 -20.27
N VAL A 357 4.11 6.54 -19.64
CA VAL A 357 4.63 5.17 -19.77
C VAL A 357 3.76 4.43 -20.77
N ASN A 358 4.32 4.11 -21.93
CA ASN A 358 3.66 3.20 -22.87
C ASN A 358 3.94 1.77 -22.41
N VAL A 359 3.00 1.19 -21.66
CA VAL A 359 3.09 -0.19 -21.16
C VAL A 359 3.20 -1.21 -22.30
N ASN A 360 2.83 -0.84 -23.54
CA ASN A 360 2.96 -1.69 -24.73
C ASN A 360 4.40 -1.81 -25.25
N ASP A 361 5.33 -0.92 -24.85
CA ASP A 361 6.74 -0.98 -25.25
C ASP A 361 7.58 -1.88 -24.32
N ILE A 362 6.97 -2.41 -23.26
CA ILE A 362 7.51 -3.50 -22.45
C ILE A 362 7.25 -4.78 -23.26
N GLY A 363 8.24 -5.22 -24.03
CA GLY A 363 8.15 -6.34 -24.96
C GLY A 363 7.49 -7.58 -24.38
N ALA A 364 6.18 -7.69 -24.57
CA ALA A 364 5.41 -8.89 -24.45
C ALA A 364 4.52 -8.94 -25.69
N GLN A 365 4.65 -10.00 -26.48
CA GLN A 365 3.69 -10.30 -27.54
C GLN A 365 2.29 -10.28 -26.93
N THR A 366 1.58 -9.18 -27.15
CA THR A 366 0.28 -8.94 -26.54
C THR A 366 -0.78 -9.37 -27.54
N HIS A 367 -1.38 -10.53 -27.31
CA HIS A 367 -2.67 -10.85 -27.93
C HIS A 367 -3.74 -10.07 -27.17
N PHE A 368 -4.23 -8.98 -27.76
CA PHE A 368 -5.41 -8.28 -27.26
C PHE A 368 -6.64 -9.08 -27.66
N ILE A 369 -7.40 -9.62 -26.70
CA ILE A 369 -8.76 -10.09 -26.95
C ILE A 369 -9.68 -8.89 -26.74
N ARG A 370 -10.14 -8.31 -27.85
CA ARG A 370 -11.19 -7.29 -27.85
C ARG A 370 -12.53 -8.00 -27.76
N PHE A 371 -13.20 -7.91 -26.62
CA PHE A 371 -14.61 -8.33 -26.52
C PHE A 371 -15.49 -7.17 -26.95
N GLU A 372 -15.90 -7.16 -28.23
CA GLU A 372 -17.03 -6.36 -28.66
C GLU A 372 -18.30 -7.20 -28.59
N ARG A 373 -19.32 -6.63 -27.95
CA ARG A 373 -20.64 -7.23 -27.89
C ARG A 373 -21.32 -6.96 -29.22
N ASP A 374 -21.40 -7.97 -30.07
CA ASP A 374 -22.38 -8.03 -31.14
C ASP A 374 -23.12 -9.37 -31.05
N GLU A 375 -24.41 -9.33 -31.38
CA GLU A 375 -25.37 -10.39 -31.11
C GLU A 375 -25.01 -11.68 -31.90
N ASP A 376 -24.85 -12.79 -31.17
CA ASP A 376 -24.93 -14.20 -31.61
C ASP A 376 -23.81 -14.89 -32.43
N THR A 377 -22.58 -14.38 -32.54
CA THR A 377 -21.44 -15.18 -33.08
C THR A 377 -20.08 -14.83 -32.47
N TRP A 378 -19.30 -15.85 -32.09
CA TRP A 378 -17.90 -15.72 -31.65
C TRP A 378 -16.96 -16.04 -32.83
N GLU A 379 -16.17 -15.08 -33.32
CA GLU A 379 -15.11 -15.32 -34.31
C GLU A 379 -13.72 -15.14 -33.69
N TYR A 380 -12.82 -16.09 -33.98
CA TYR A 380 -11.40 -16.07 -33.67
C TYR A 380 -10.62 -15.60 -34.91
N GLU A 381 -9.87 -14.49 -34.82
CA GLU A 381 -8.84 -14.16 -35.81
C GLU A 381 -7.47 -14.68 -35.34
N ASP A 382 -7.29 -15.98 -35.52
CA ASP A 382 -6.01 -16.62 -35.78
C ASP A 382 -6.19 -17.23 -37.18
N GLY A 383 -5.30 -16.91 -38.13
CA GLY A 383 -5.38 -17.36 -39.53
C GLY A 383 -5.26 -18.88 -39.75
N THR A 384 -5.68 -19.72 -38.80
CA THR A 384 -5.80 -21.16 -38.90
C THR A 384 -7.27 -21.57 -38.69
N ALA A 385 -7.97 -21.87 -39.78
CA ALA A 385 -9.31 -22.44 -39.71
C ALA A 385 -9.24 -23.85 -39.08
N VAL A 386 -9.73 -23.99 -37.84
CA VAL A 386 -9.98 -25.31 -37.24
C VAL A 386 -11.47 -25.58 -37.28
N ASN A 387 -11.88 -26.46 -38.19
CA ASN A 387 -13.24 -26.98 -38.23
C ASN A 387 -13.48 -27.92 -37.05
N PHE A 388 -14.43 -27.60 -36.19
CA PHE A 388 -15.04 -28.58 -35.29
C PHE A 388 -16.52 -28.75 -35.66
N THR A 389 -16.85 -29.92 -36.21
CA THR A 389 -18.21 -30.44 -36.27
C THR A 389 -18.63 -30.89 -34.87
N SER A 390 -19.84 -30.50 -34.46
CA SER A 390 -20.46 -30.88 -33.21
C SER A 390 -20.61 -32.40 -33.07
N ASP A 391 -20.18 -32.93 -31.93
CA ASP A 391 -20.88 -33.96 -31.16
C ASP A 391 -20.61 -33.73 -29.66
#